data_AF-A0A4S3JAJ4-F1
#
_entry.id   AF-A0A4S3JAJ4-F1
#
_cell.length_a   1.000
_cell.length_b   1.000
_cell.length_c   1.000
_cell.angle_alpha   90.00
_cell.angle_beta   90.00
_cell.angle_gamma   90.00
#
_symmetry.space_group_name_H-M   'P 1'
#
loop_
_entity.id
_entity.type
_entity.pdbx_description
1 polymer ?
#
loop_
_entity_poly.entity_id
_entity_poly.type
_entity_poly.pdbx_seq_one_letter_code
_entity_poly.pdbx_strand_id
1 'polypeptide(L)'
;MSADWGSFFNPSGARSSLDETKNGSASGDDEVVEPEQGSVLSHIISQLRPGADLSRVVLPTFILEPRSMLERITNFMAHPETLLPMPTVDDPLERFVSVVKFYLSGWHIKPPGVKKPLNPILGETFTCYWDYPDGTRGYYVAEQTSHHPPKSSYFFMAPEHNIRIDGTLKPRSKFLGNSAASMMEGIAILRFLNRGEDKEKGER
;
A
#
# COMPACT_ATOMS: atom_id res chain seq x y z
N MET A 1 30.90 -31.31 -9.16
CA MET A 1 31.12 -30.25 -10.18
C MET A 1 31.50 -29.00 -9.41
N SER A 2 32.79 -28.65 -9.44
CA SER A 2 33.42 -27.57 -8.67
C SER A 2 33.24 -26.23 -9.38
N ALA A 3 32.82 -25.19 -8.65
CA ALA A 3 32.75 -23.82 -9.14
C ALA A 3 34.11 -23.13 -8.94
N ASP A 4 34.66 -22.60 -10.04
CA ASP A 4 35.90 -21.83 -10.09
C ASP A 4 35.62 -20.34 -9.81
N TRP A 5 36.41 -19.74 -8.92
CA TRP A 5 36.29 -18.40 -8.35
C TRP A 5 37.48 -17.50 -8.75
N GLY A 6 37.98 -17.64 -9.98
CA GLY A 6 39.12 -16.86 -10.49
C GLY A 6 38.72 -15.77 -11.49
N SER A 7 38.51 -14.53 -11.04
CA SER A 7 38.81 -13.29 -11.81
C SER A 7 38.35 -12.02 -11.08
N PHE A 8 38.81 -11.83 -9.85
CA PHE A 8 38.91 -10.49 -9.27
C PHE A 8 40.35 -10.00 -9.48
N PHE A 9 40.48 -8.76 -9.96
CA PHE A 9 41.70 -7.98 -10.25
C PHE A 9 42.29 -8.04 -11.67
N ASN A 10 42.01 -6.99 -12.44
CA ASN A 10 43.08 -6.18 -13.04
C ASN A 10 42.62 -4.70 -13.21
N PRO A 11 43.36 -3.69 -12.70
CA PRO A 11 43.01 -2.28 -12.85
C PRO A 11 43.89 -1.58 -13.90
N SER A 12 43.30 -0.91 -14.89
CA SER A 12 43.85 0.29 -15.55
C SER A 12 43.10 0.60 -16.85
N GLY A 13 42.68 1.85 -17.03
CA GLY A 13 42.24 2.34 -18.34
C GLY A 13 41.32 3.55 -18.27
N ALA A 14 41.89 4.72 -17.97
CA ALA A 14 41.20 5.99 -18.18
C ALA A 14 40.97 6.21 -19.69
N ARG A 15 39.71 6.37 -20.12
CA ARG A 15 39.35 7.06 -21.37
C ARG A 15 38.03 7.82 -21.20
N SER A 16 38.16 9.15 -21.30
CA SER A 16 37.08 10.10 -21.56
C SER A 16 36.33 9.74 -22.84
N SER A 17 35.00 9.87 -22.87
CA SER A 17 34.26 10.25 -24.08
C SER A 17 32.76 10.35 -23.80
N LEU A 18 32.26 11.58 -23.96
CA LEU A 18 31.00 11.96 -24.60
C LEU A 18 29.66 11.48 -24.01
N ASP A 19 28.86 12.51 -23.75
CA ASP A 19 27.43 12.53 -23.49
C ASP A 19 26.68 11.86 -24.66
N GLU A 20 26.35 10.58 -24.49
CA GLU A 20 25.35 9.92 -25.33
C GLU A 20 24.03 9.88 -24.57
N THR A 21 23.12 10.75 -25.00
CA THR A 21 21.68 10.69 -24.71
C THR A 21 21.14 9.32 -25.14
N LYS A 22 21.25 8.33 -24.25
CA LYS A 22 20.45 7.12 -24.35
C LYS A 22 19.02 7.52 -24.01
N ASN A 23 18.19 7.65 -25.05
CA ASN A 23 16.75 7.36 -24.97
C ASN A 23 16.58 5.89 -24.56
N GLY A 24 16.86 5.61 -23.29
CA GLY A 24 16.47 4.37 -22.64
C GLY A 24 14.98 4.45 -22.41
N SER A 25 14.25 3.47 -22.94
CA SER A 25 12.85 3.21 -22.62
C SER A 25 12.61 3.44 -21.12
N ALA A 26 11.87 4.50 -20.79
CA ALA A 26 11.49 4.78 -19.41
C ALA A 26 10.82 3.53 -18.85
N SER A 27 11.43 2.96 -17.82
CA SER A 27 10.85 1.87 -17.05
C SER A 27 9.63 2.42 -16.31
N GLY A 28 8.47 2.34 -16.97
CA GLY A 28 7.10 2.15 -16.48
C GLY A 28 6.54 2.80 -15.19
N ASP A 29 7.24 3.65 -14.47
CA ASP A 29 6.78 4.21 -13.17
C ASP A 29 6.86 5.74 -13.08
N ASP A 30 7.55 6.42 -14.01
CA ASP A 30 7.80 7.86 -13.94
C ASP A 30 6.77 8.65 -14.79
N GLU A 31 5.80 9.27 -14.12
CA GLU A 31 5.07 10.39 -14.72
C GLU A 31 6.01 11.61 -14.78
N VAL A 32 6.18 12.19 -15.97
CA VAL A 32 6.91 13.45 -16.15
C VAL A 32 6.09 14.57 -15.50
N VAL A 33 6.64 15.22 -14.49
CA VAL A 33 6.03 16.40 -13.86
C VAL A 33 6.18 17.58 -14.81
N GLU A 34 5.06 18.19 -15.20
CA GLU A 34 5.06 19.36 -16.06
C GLU A 34 5.73 20.56 -15.34
N PRO A 35 6.46 21.44 -16.04
CA PRO A 35 7.17 22.56 -15.41
C PRO A 35 6.28 23.45 -14.53
N GLU A 36 5.03 23.69 -14.95
CA GLU A 36 4.05 24.46 -14.19
C GLU A 36 3.68 23.76 -12.87
N GLN A 37 3.50 22.44 -12.87
CA GLN A 37 3.24 21.64 -11.67
C GLN A 37 4.40 21.72 -10.68
N GLY A 38 5.65 21.70 -11.19
CA GLY A 38 6.85 21.87 -10.39
C GLY A 38 6.90 23.22 -9.67
N SER A 39 6.45 24.30 -10.32
CA SER A 39 6.38 25.64 -9.71
C SER A 39 5.37 25.71 -8.56
N VAL A 40 4.19 25.08 -8.72
CA VAL A 40 3.15 25.02 -7.68
C VAL A 40 3.64 24.25 -6.45
N LEU A 41 4.28 23.09 -6.67
CA LEU A 41 4.84 22.29 -5.57
C LEU A 41 5.95 23.07 -4.83
N SER A 42 6.83 23.75 -5.56
CA SER A 42 7.90 24.56 -4.98
C SER A 42 7.33 25.70 -4.11
N HIS A 43 6.25 26.34 -4.55
CA HIS A 43 5.56 27.36 -3.77
C HIS A 43 5.00 26.80 -2.45
N ILE A 44 4.32 25.65 -2.49
CA ILE A 44 3.79 25.00 -1.28
C ILE A 44 4.93 24.62 -0.32
N ILE A 45 6.00 24.01 -0.84
CA ILE A 45 7.16 23.59 -0.05
C ILE A 45 7.82 24.79 0.64
N SER A 46 7.92 25.94 -0.04
CA SER A 46 8.52 27.16 0.53
C SER A 46 7.79 27.71 1.77
N GLN A 47 6.52 27.34 1.96
CA GLN A 47 5.71 27.77 3.11
C GLN A 47 5.82 26.82 4.31
N LEU A 48 6.45 25.65 4.13
CA LEU A 48 6.52 24.60 5.14
C LEU A 48 7.84 24.62 5.90
N ARG A 49 7.77 24.30 7.19
CA ARG A 49 8.94 24.06 8.04
C ARG A 49 9.11 22.55 8.25
N PRO A 50 10.34 22.01 8.27
CA PRO A 50 10.55 20.61 8.64
C PRO A 50 9.84 20.25 9.95
N GLY A 51 9.11 19.14 9.94
CA GLY A 51 8.23 18.70 11.03
C GLY A 51 6.76 19.13 10.87
N ALA A 52 6.41 19.98 9.90
CA ALA A 52 5.04 20.42 9.68
C ALA A 52 4.09 19.24 9.36
N ASP A 53 2.88 19.31 9.92
CA ASP A 53 1.79 18.37 9.66
C ASP A 53 1.13 18.71 8.31
N LEU A 54 1.28 17.81 7.35
CA LEU A 54 0.76 17.97 5.99
C LEU A 54 -0.73 17.65 5.87
N SER A 55 -1.37 17.09 6.90
CA SER A 55 -2.81 16.78 6.86
C SER A 55 -3.71 18.02 6.74
N ARG A 56 -3.18 19.19 7.09
CA ARG A 56 -3.86 20.49 7.01
C ARG A 56 -3.50 21.29 5.77
N VAL A 57 -2.60 20.77 4.94
CA VAL A 57 -2.15 21.43 3.71
C VAL A 57 -2.96 20.85 2.55
N VAL A 58 -3.62 21.72 1.80
CA VAL A 58 -4.32 21.31 0.58
C VAL A 58 -3.29 21.06 -0.51
N LEU A 59 -3.19 19.80 -0.94
CA LEU A 59 -2.31 19.39 -2.01
C LEU A 59 -3.00 19.61 -3.38
N PRO A 60 -2.25 19.94 -4.44
CA PRO A 60 -2.82 20.13 -5.77
C PRO A 60 -3.49 18.86 -6.30
N THR A 61 -4.55 19.01 -7.10
CA THR A 61 -5.33 17.86 -7.61
C THR A 61 -4.54 16.95 -8.55
N PHE A 62 -3.51 17.46 -9.24
CA PHE A 62 -2.69 16.65 -10.15
C PHE A 62 -1.83 15.59 -9.46
N ILE A 63 -1.64 15.68 -8.14
CA ILE A 63 -0.99 14.62 -7.34
C ILE A 63 -1.99 13.68 -6.67
N LEU A 64 -3.29 13.78 -7.00
CA LEU A 64 -4.33 12.92 -6.45
C LEU A 64 -4.69 11.81 -7.44
N GLU A 65 -4.91 10.60 -6.95
CA GLU A 65 -5.58 9.56 -7.72
C GLU A 65 -7.11 9.68 -7.56
N PRO A 66 -7.91 9.20 -8.54
CA PRO A 66 -9.36 9.29 -8.49
C PRO A 66 -10.00 8.21 -7.59
N ARG A 67 -9.38 7.90 -6.46
CA ARG A 67 -9.89 6.92 -5.48
C ARG A 67 -9.82 7.50 -4.08
N SER A 68 -10.88 7.27 -3.31
CA SER A 68 -10.88 7.52 -1.86
C SER A 68 -9.90 6.58 -1.17
N MET A 69 -9.30 7.02 -0.05
CA MET A 69 -8.51 6.12 0.79
C MET A 69 -9.32 4.89 1.22
N LEU A 70 -10.63 5.03 1.44
CA LEU A 70 -11.49 3.89 1.83
C LEU A 70 -11.53 2.80 0.77
N GLU A 71 -11.51 3.20 -0.49
CA GLU A 71 -11.42 2.31 -1.64
C GLU A 71 -9.98 1.83 -1.83
N ARG A 72 -8.96 2.67 -1.65
CA ARG A 72 -7.55 2.29 -1.86
C ARG A 72 -7.10 1.13 -0.97
N ILE A 73 -7.66 1.02 0.25
CA ILE A 73 -7.41 -0.10 1.17
C ILE A 73 -7.77 -1.46 0.53
N THR A 74 -8.74 -1.52 -0.39
CA THR A 74 -9.15 -2.80 -1.01
C THR A 74 -8.07 -3.43 -1.89
N ASN A 75 -7.02 -2.68 -2.27
CA ASN A 75 -5.85 -3.23 -2.96
C ASN A 75 -5.17 -4.34 -2.14
N PHE A 76 -5.25 -4.30 -0.81
CA PHE A 76 -4.71 -5.36 0.05
C PHE A 76 -5.48 -6.69 -0.03
N MET A 77 -6.68 -6.68 -0.64
CA MET A 77 -7.53 -7.87 -0.85
C MET A 77 -7.57 -8.28 -2.33
N ALA A 78 -6.69 -7.74 -3.18
CA ALA A 78 -6.69 -7.98 -4.61
C ALA A 78 -6.21 -9.38 -5.04
N HIS A 79 -5.60 -10.14 -4.13
CA HIS A 79 -5.00 -11.46 -4.40
C HIS A 79 -5.72 -12.59 -3.64
N PRO A 80 -6.98 -12.92 -4.00
CA PRO A 80 -7.75 -13.96 -3.32
C PRO A 80 -7.06 -15.33 -3.36
N GLU A 81 -6.28 -15.63 -4.39
CA GLU A 81 -5.50 -16.86 -4.52
C GLU A 81 -4.46 -17.05 -3.41
N THR A 82 -4.03 -15.95 -2.77
CA THR A 82 -3.14 -16.00 -1.59
C THR A 82 -3.90 -15.96 -0.27
N LEU A 83 -5.12 -15.40 -0.27
CA LEU A 83 -5.95 -15.18 0.90
C LEU A 83 -6.77 -16.42 1.28
N LEU A 84 -7.52 -16.96 0.31
CA LEU A 84 -8.56 -17.97 0.55
C LEU A 84 -8.02 -19.32 1.07
N PRO A 85 -6.84 -19.82 0.64
CA PRO A 85 -6.34 -21.11 1.12
C PRO A 85 -5.76 -21.10 2.55
N MET A 86 -5.45 -19.93 3.13
CA MET A 86 -4.74 -19.86 4.43
C MET A 86 -5.40 -20.62 5.60
N PRO A 87 -6.74 -20.59 5.76
CA PRO A 87 -7.42 -21.29 6.86
C PRO A 87 -7.30 -22.81 6.79
N THR A 88 -6.98 -23.38 5.63
CA THR A 88 -6.82 -24.83 5.44
C THR A 88 -5.38 -25.31 5.66
N VAL A 89 -4.42 -24.41 5.88
CA VAL A 89 -3.03 -24.77 6.17
C VAL A 89 -2.90 -25.21 7.63
N ASP A 90 -2.55 -26.46 7.88
CA ASP A 90 -2.49 -27.03 9.22
C ASP A 90 -1.22 -26.65 9.99
N ASP A 91 -0.06 -26.72 9.33
CA ASP A 91 1.21 -26.34 9.95
C ASP A 91 1.22 -24.84 10.32
N PRO A 92 1.43 -24.48 11.60
CA PRO A 92 1.37 -23.08 12.03
C PRO A 92 2.43 -22.18 11.37
N LEU A 93 3.62 -22.71 11.07
CA LEU A 93 4.68 -21.93 10.45
C LEU A 93 4.35 -21.67 8.97
N GLU A 94 3.90 -22.67 8.22
CA GLU A 94 3.45 -22.50 6.84
C GLU A 94 2.26 -21.55 6.73
N ARG A 95 1.33 -21.62 7.69
CA ARG A 95 0.18 -20.71 7.76
C ARG A 95 0.64 -19.28 8.02
N PHE A 96 1.58 -19.07 8.94
CA PHE A 96 2.18 -17.75 9.17
C PHE A 96 2.87 -17.20 7.92
N VAL A 97 3.66 -18.03 7.22
CA VAL A 97 4.29 -17.64 5.94
C VAL A 97 3.24 -17.25 4.91
N SER A 98 2.11 -17.96 4.85
CA SER A 98 1.00 -17.62 3.95
C SER A 98 0.37 -16.26 4.29
N VAL A 99 0.19 -15.94 5.58
CA VAL A 99 -0.28 -14.61 6.02
C VAL A 99 0.68 -13.50 5.60
N VAL A 100 1.99 -13.72 5.75
CA VAL A 100 3.01 -12.76 5.31
C VAL A 100 2.97 -12.58 3.79
N LYS A 101 2.85 -13.67 3.02
CA LYS A 101 2.73 -13.63 1.56
C LYS A 101 1.51 -12.83 1.12
N PHE A 102 0.35 -13.10 1.71
CA PHE A 102 -0.88 -12.35 1.45
C PHE A 102 -0.68 -10.86 1.75
N TYR A 103 -0.17 -10.52 2.93
CA TYR A 103 0.02 -9.13 3.33
C TYR A 103 0.97 -8.36 2.40
N LEU A 104 2.02 -9.00 1.90
CA LEU A 104 2.98 -8.39 0.99
C LEU A 104 2.45 -8.25 -0.45
N SER A 105 1.48 -9.07 -0.85
CA SER A 105 0.98 -9.13 -2.23
C SER A 105 0.37 -7.81 -2.71
N GLY A 106 -0.34 -7.07 -1.87
CA GLY A 106 -1.10 -5.87 -2.28
C GLY A 106 -0.28 -4.58 -2.46
N TRP A 107 0.96 -4.52 -1.97
CA TRP A 107 1.74 -3.27 -1.91
C TRP A 107 2.18 -2.74 -3.28
N HIS A 108 2.34 -3.62 -4.26
CA HIS A 108 2.76 -3.23 -5.60
C HIS A 108 1.63 -2.57 -6.41
N ILE A 109 0.38 -2.69 -5.94
CA ILE A 109 -0.79 -2.14 -6.63
C ILE A 109 -0.88 -0.64 -6.32
N LYS A 110 -0.28 0.15 -7.21
CA LYS A 110 -0.26 1.61 -7.16
C LYS A 110 -0.53 2.21 -8.54
N PRO A 111 -1.11 3.42 -8.60
CA PRO A 111 -1.18 4.16 -9.85
C PRO A 111 0.24 4.48 -10.35
N PRO A 112 0.42 4.69 -11.65
CA PRO A 112 1.67 5.23 -12.19
C PRO A 112 1.95 6.61 -11.59
N GLY A 113 3.23 6.91 -11.36
CA GLY A 113 3.66 8.17 -10.77
C GLY A 113 3.36 8.34 -9.27
N VAL A 114 3.62 9.55 -8.77
CA VAL A 114 3.44 9.89 -7.34
C VAL A 114 2.05 10.46 -7.12
N LYS A 115 1.07 9.58 -6.92
CA LYS A 115 -0.33 9.95 -6.59
C LYS A 115 -0.71 9.54 -5.18
N LYS A 116 -1.48 10.40 -4.51
CA LYS A 116 -2.08 10.15 -3.19
C LYS A 116 -3.61 9.93 -3.34
N PRO A 117 -4.21 8.98 -2.63
CA PRO A 117 -5.67 8.87 -2.58
C PRO A 117 -6.31 10.14 -2.01
N LEU A 118 -7.58 10.35 -2.38
CA LEU A 118 -8.41 11.39 -1.79
C LEU A 118 -8.54 11.14 -0.28
N ASN A 119 -8.43 12.22 0.50
CA ASN A 119 -8.66 12.18 1.94
C ASN A 119 -10.17 12.09 2.20
N PRO A 120 -10.68 10.99 2.78
CA PRO A 120 -12.12 10.82 2.94
C PRO A 120 -12.71 11.87 3.88
N ILE A 121 -13.96 12.28 3.62
CA ILE A 121 -14.70 13.16 4.53
C ILE A 121 -15.20 12.37 5.75
N LEU A 122 -15.46 13.05 6.87
CA LEU A 122 -16.00 12.38 8.07
C LEU A 122 -17.34 11.69 7.76
N GLY A 123 -17.46 10.42 8.13
CA GLY A 123 -18.66 9.61 7.87
C GLY A 123 -18.79 9.11 6.43
N GLU A 124 -17.80 9.37 5.56
CA GLU A 124 -17.75 8.72 4.25
C GLU A 124 -17.69 7.20 4.41
N THR A 125 -18.44 6.47 3.60
CA THR A 125 -18.46 5.01 3.59
C THR A 125 -18.12 4.48 2.21
N PHE A 126 -17.42 3.35 2.16
CA PHE A 126 -17.21 2.58 0.94
C PHE A 126 -17.49 1.10 1.19
N THR A 127 -18.21 0.47 0.27
CA THR A 127 -18.53 -0.96 0.32
C THR A 127 -18.27 -1.62 -1.02
N CYS A 128 -17.71 -2.82 -1.02
CA CYS A 128 -17.58 -3.64 -2.21
C CYS A 128 -17.61 -5.12 -1.86
N TYR A 129 -17.59 -5.96 -2.89
CA TYR A 129 -17.51 -7.41 -2.75
C TYR A 129 -16.66 -8.01 -3.87
N TRP A 130 -16.23 -9.25 -3.67
CA TRP A 130 -15.55 -10.08 -4.66
C TRP A 130 -16.39 -11.32 -4.90
N ASP A 131 -16.66 -11.65 -6.16
CA ASP A 131 -17.15 -12.96 -6.57
C ASP A 131 -15.94 -13.88 -6.80
N TYR A 132 -15.87 -15.00 -6.10
CA TYR A 132 -14.77 -15.95 -6.22
C TYR A 132 -15.09 -17.07 -7.21
N PRO A 133 -14.07 -17.74 -7.80
CA PRO A 133 -14.29 -18.82 -8.78
C PRO A 133 -15.07 -20.03 -8.26
N ASP A 134 -15.10 -20.24 -6.94
CA ASP A 134 -15.85 -21.32 -6.28
C ASP A 134 -17.33 -20.95 -6.00
N GLY A 135 -17.78 -19.78 -6.45
CA GLY A 135 -19.13 -19.27 -6.26
C GLY A 135 -19.39 -18.63 -4.89
N THR A 136 -18.37 -18.51 -4.04
CA THR A 136 -18.45 -17.81 -2.74
C THR A 136 -18.13 -16.32 -2.89
N ARG A 137 -18.29 -15.54 -1.80
CA ARG A 137 -18.10 -14.09 -1.82
C ARG A 137 -17.28 -13.56 -0.66
N GLY A 138 -16.47 -12.54 -0.94
CA GLY A 138 -15.85 -11.68 0.05
C GLY A 138 -16.58 -10.35 0.14
N TYR A 139 -16.77 -9.81 1.33
CA TYR A 139 -17.47 -8.55 1.58
C TYR A 139 -16.55 -7.56 2.27
N TYR A 140 -16.56 -6.30 1.83
CA TYR A 140 -15.80 -5.21 2.43
C TYR A 140 -16.70 -4.02 2.76
N VAL A 141 -16.48 -3.47 3.94
CA VAL A 141 -17.14 -2.25 4.43
C VAL A 141 -16.09 -1.38 5.09
N ALA A 142 -16.06 -0.10 4.75
CA ALA A 142 -15.19 0.87 5.40
C ALA A 142 -15.89 2.19 5.64
N GLU A 143 -15.45 2.89 6.68
CA GLU A 143 -15.94 4.20 7.09
C GLU A 143 -14.78 5.10 7.53
N GLN A 144 -14.85 6.38 7.18
CA GLN A 144 -13.99 7.40 7.76
C GLN A 144 -14.51 7.81 9.14
N THR A 145 -14.00 7.17 10.17
CA THR A 145 -14.45 7.32 11.57
C THR A 145 -13.82 8.51 12.30
N SER A 146 -12.84 9.21 11.70
CA SER A 146 -12.31 10.48 12.20
C SER A 146 -11.65 11.28 11.08
N HIS A 147 -11.75 12.61 11.11
CA HIS A 147 -11.09 13.50 10.14
C HIS A 147 -9.89 14.26 10.74
N HIS A 148 -9.90 14.57 12.04
CA HIS A 148 -8.82 15.27 12.74
C HIS A 148 -8.49 14.61 14.09
N PRO A 149 -7.54 13.65 14.14
CA PRO A 149 -6.71 13.17 13.03
C PRO A 149 -7.47 12.23 12.07
N PRO A 150 -7.03 12.08 10.80
CA PRO A 150 -7.64 11.14 9.87
C PRO A 150 -7.55 9.68 10.37
N LYS A 151 -8.69 8.99 10.40
CA LYS A 151 -8.79 7.55 10.70
C LYS A 151 -9.88 6.92 9.86
N SER A 152 -9.51 5.90 9.12
CA SER A 152 -10.44 5.01 8.43
C SER A 152 -10.54 3.70 9.19
N SER A 153 -11.74 3.17 9.35
CA SER A 153 -11.99 1.82 9.88
C SER A 153 -12.52 0.96 8.76
N TYR A 154 -12.08 -0.29 8.69
CA TYR A 154 -12.53 -1.22 7.66
C TYR A 154 -12.73 -2.62 8.22
N PHE A 155 -13.64 -3.32 7.57
CA PHE A 155 -14.04 -4.69 7.83
C PHE A 155 -14.04 -5.44 6.51
N PHE A 156 -13.46 -6.63 6.51
CA PHE A 156 -13.54 -7.59 5.42
C PHE A 156 -13.89 -8.97 5.96
N MET A 157 -14.71 -9.71 5.23
CA MET A 157 -15.03 -11.10 5.57
C MET A 157 -15.26 -11.93 4.32
N ALA A 158 -14.70 -13.14 4.31
CA ALA A 158 -15.06 -14.21 3.38
C ALA A 158 -15.64 -15.37 4.23
N PRO A 159 -16.96 -15.36 4.49
CA PRO A 159 -17.59 -16.25 5.48
C PRO A 159 -17.36 -17.73 5.18
N GLU A 160 -17.54 -18.13 3.92
CA GLU A 160 -17.41 -19.52 3.47
C GLU A 160 -15.96 -20.03 3.57
N HIS A 161 -15.00 -19.10 3.62
CA HIS A 161 -13.58 -19.37 3.80
C HIS A 161 -13.13 -19.22 5.25
N ASN A 162 -13.99 -18.86 6.20
CA ASN A 162 -13.64 -18.63 7.61
C ASN A 162 -12.60 -17.51 7.82
N ILE A 163 -12.59 -16.50 6.96
CA ILE A 163 -11.65 -15.37 7.05
C ILE A 163 -12.39 -14.12 7.50
N ARG A 164 -11.84 -13.46 8.51
CA ARG A 164 -12.26 -12.12 8.95
C ARG A 164 -11.05 -11.22 9.07
N ILE A 165 -11.15 -10.00 8.56
CA ILE A 165 -10.15 -8.95 8.73
C ILE A 165 -10.84 -7.70 9.25
N ASP A 166 -10.38 -7.20 10.39
CA ASP A 166 -10.78 -5.88 10.91
C ASP A 166 -9.54 -5.00 10.93
N GLY A 167 -9.66 -3.73 10.56
CA GLY A 167 -8.51 -2.85 10.65
C GLY A 167 -8.84 -1.38 10.73
N THR A 168 -7.80 -0.62 11.01
CA THR A 168 -7.82 0.83 10.97
C THR A 168 -6.61 1.34 10.19
N LEU A 169 -6.83 2.38 9.40
CA LEU A 169 -5.78 3.13 8.72
C LEU A 169 -5.67 4.50 9.39
N LYS A 170 -4.48 4.86 9.87
CA LYS A 170 -4.21 6.12 10.57
C LYS A 170 -2.99 6.80 9.96
N PRO A 171 -3.12 7.44 8.80
CA PRO A 171 -2.02 8.15 8.17
C PRO A 171 -1.72 9.46 8.90
N ARG A 172 -0.45 9.68 9.24
CA ARG A 172 0.07 10.98 9.70
C ARG A 172 1.09 11.51 8.72
N SER A 173 0.69 12.51 7.95
CA SER A 173 1.57 13.12 6.95
C SER A 173 2.49 14.16 7.60
N LYS A 174 3.81 14.03 7.39
CA LYS A 174 4.83 14.95 7.87
C LYS A 174 5.71 15.45 6.74
N PHE A 175 5.99 16.75 6.75
CA PHE A 175 7.03 17.35 5.92
C PHE A 175 8.39 17.23 6.62
N LEU A 176 9.42 16.81 5.90
CA LEU A 176 10.76 16.52 6.43
C LEU A 176 11.86 17.36 5.73
N GLY A 177 11.48 18.41 5.01
CA GLY A 177 12.41 19.19 4.17
C GLY A 177 12.38 18.69 2.74
N ASN A 178 13.43 17.98 2.30
CA ASN A 178 13.46 17.40 0.95
C ASN A 178 12.63 16.11 0.81
N SER A 179 11.76 15.82 1.77
CA SER A 179 10.93 14.62 1.76
C SER A 179 9.59 14.90 2.45
N ALA A 180 8.59 14.13 2.07
CA ALA A 180 7.32 14.04 2.77
C ALA A 180 7.07 12.56 3.09
N ALA A 181 6.56 12.28 4.29
CA ALA A 181 6.28 10.92 4.72
C ALA A 181 4.85 10.81 5.23
N SER A 182 4.19 9.68 4.96
CA SER A 182 2.96 9.29 5.64
C SER A 182 3.30 8.18 6.63
N MET A 183 3.35 8.53 7.92
CA MET A 183 3.53 7.54 8.97
C MET A 183 2.23 6.78 9.17
N MET A 184 2.28 5.45 9.05
CA MET A 184 1.09 4.59 9.12
C MET A 184 0.98 3.99 10.53
N GLU A 185 0.04 4.49 11.34
CA GLU A 185 -0.21 4.03 12.71
C GLU A 185 -1.41 3.05 12.80
N GLY A 186 -1.84 2.55 11.64
CA GLY A 186 -2.94 1.61 11.52
C GLY A 186 -2.61 0.22 12.07
N ILE A 187 -3.65 -0.57 12.31
CA ILE A 187 -3.53 -1.98 12.69
C ILE A 187 -4.54 -2.77 11.85
N ALA A 188 -4.13 -3.91 11.33
CA ALA A 188 -5.00 -4.93 10.76
C ALA A 188 -4.97 -6.18 11.64
N ILE A 189 -6.13 -6.81 11.82
CA ILE A 189 -6.29 -8.06 12.57
C ILE A 189 -6.97 -9.04 11.63
N LEU A 190 -6.22 -10.03 11.16
CA LEU A 190 -6.76 -11.17 10.43
C LEU A 190 -7.11 -12.28 11.43
N ARG A 191 -8.23 -12.97 11.21
CA ARG A 191 -8.64 -14.11 12.03
C ARG A 191 -9.12 -15.27 11.16
N PHE A 192 -8.79 -16.48 11.60
CA PHE A 192 -9.31 -17.73 11.07
C PHE A 192 -10.40 -18.28 12.00
N LEU A 193 -11.65 -18.24 11.55
CA LEU A 193 -12.82 -18.54 12.38
C LEU A 193 -13.04 -20.05 12.60
N ASN A 194 -12.40 -20.90 11.79
CA ASN A 194 -12.42 -22.35 11.94
C ASN A 194 -11.34 -22.87 12.90
N ARG A 195 -10.53 -21.98 13.49
CA ARG A 195 -9.39 -22.32 14.35
C ARG A 195 -9.42 -21.49 15.64
N GLY A 196 -8.53 -21.82 16.57
CA GLY A 196 -8.42 -21.15 17.87
C GLY A 196 -9.23 -21.83 18.97
N GLU A 197 -8.92 -21.50 20.22
CA GLU A 197 -9.58 -22.06 21.41
C GLU A 197 -11.03 -21.56 21.54
N ASP A 198 -11.27 -20.30 21.15
CA ASP A 198 -12.57 -19.65 21.18
C ASP A 198 -13.11 -19.52 19.75
N LYS A 199 -14.07 -20.37 19.39
CA LYS A 199 -14.69 -20.40 18.05
C LYS A 199 -15.42 -19.09 17.69
N GLU A 200 -15.86 -18.31 18.67
CA GLU A 200 -16.50 -17.01 18.42
C GLU A 200 -15.46 -15.94 18.04
N LYS A 201 -14.20 -16.13 18.45
CA LYS A 201 -13.11 -15.19 18.19
C LYS A 201 -12.22 -15.63 17.03
N GLY A 202 -11.99 -16.92 16.84
CA GLY A 202 -11.04 -17.44 15.87
C GLY A 202 -9.57 -17.36 16.33
N GLU A 203 -8.67 -18.02 15.60
CA GLU A 203 -7.22 -17.85 15.71
C GLU A 203 -6.80 -16.50 15.12
N ARG A 204 -5.90 -15.77 15.79
CA ARG A 204 -5.39 -14.46 15.38
C ARG A 204 -3.92 -14.52 14.98
#